data_AF-A0A0N4SVA1-F1
#
_entry.id   AF-A0A0N4SVA1-F1
#
_cell.length_a   1.000
_cell.length_b   1.000
_cell.length_c   1.000
_cell.angle_alpha   90.00
_cell.angle_beta   90.00
_cell.angle_gamma   90.00
#
_symmetry.space_group_name_H-M   'P 1'
#
loop_
_entity.id
_entity.type
_entity.pdbx_description
1 polymer ?
#
loop_
_entity_poly.entity_id
_entity_poly.type
_entity_poly.pdbx_seq_one_letter_code
_entity_poly.pdbx_strand_id
1 'polypeptide(L)'
;MKKFFDSRREQGSSGLGSGSSGGGGSSSGLGSGYIGRVFGIGRQQVTVDEVLAEGGFALVFLVRTSNGVKCALKRMFVNNEHDLQVCKREIQIMRDLSGHKNIVGYIDSSINNVSSGDVWE
;
A
#
# COMPACT_ATOMS: atom_id res chain seq x y z
N MET A 1 -25.48 -6.35 -4.02
CA MET A 1 -25.30 -7.00 -2.69
C MET A 1 -24.74 -5.98 -1.73
N LYS A 2 -25.41 -5.77 -0.59
CA LYS A 2 -24.91 -4.91 0.51
C LYS A 2 -23.95 -5.72 1.37
N LYS A 3 -22.79 -5.14 1.70
CA LYS A 3 -22.01 -5.51 2.89
C LYS A 3 -21.35 -4.24 3.45
N PHE A 4 -21.54 -4.02 4.75
CA PHE A 4 -20.88 -3.00 5.56
C PHE A 4 -19.68 -3.64 6.26
N PHE A 5 -18.60 -2.88 6.42
CA PHE A 5 -17.57 -3.11 7.43
C PHE A 5 -17.13 -1.74 7.97
N ASP A 6 -17.46 -1.49 9.24
CA ASP A 6 -16.86 -0.46 10.07
C ASP A 6 -15.93 -1.19 11.06
N SER A 7 -14.70 -0.73 11.19
CA SER A 7 -13.81 -1.17 12.25
C SER A 7 -12.93 0.00 12.68
N ARG A 8 -13.59 1.04 13.21
CA ARG A 8 -12.96 2.07 14.05
C ARG A 8 -12.23 1.41 15.23
N ARG A 9 -10.89 1.51 15.26
CA ARG A 9 -10.10 1.29 16.47
C ARG A 9 -9.92 2.63 17.18
N GLU A 10 -10.76 2.89 18.18
CA GLU A 10 -10.50 3.91 19.19
C GLU A 10 -9.49 3.35 20.22
N GLN A 11 -8.39 4.06 20.45
CA GLN A 11 -7.74 4.09 21.76
C GLN A 11 -7.65 5.55 22.18
N GLY A 12 -8.33 5.87 23.28
CA GLY A 12 -8.50 7.20 23.79
C GLY A 12 -7.25 7.79 24.43
N SER A 13 -7.20 9.12 24.44
CA SER A 13 -6.48 9.89 25.45
C SER A 13 -7.34 11.09 25.81
N SER A 14 -7.62 11.21 27.11
CA SER A 14 -8.28 12.32 27.78
C SER A 14 -7.54 13.64 27.57
N GLY A 15 -8.28 14.72 27.29
CA GLY A 15 -7.77 16.10 27.35
C GLY A 15 -8.86 17.13 27.07
N LEU A 16 -9.22 17.92 28.07
CA LEU A 16 -10.13 19.07 27.99
C LEU A 16 -9.49 20.23 27.21
N GLY A 17 -10.28 20.92 26.37
CA GLY A 17 -9.87 22.19 25.75
C GLY A 17 -10.99 22.84 24.94
N SER A 18 -11.49 23.98 25.42
CA SER A 18 -12.47 24.85 24.76
C SER A 18 -11.80 25.72 23.69
N GLY A 19 -12.47 25.95 22.54
CA GLY A 19 -12.03 26.94 21.55
C GLY A 19 -12.71 26.81 20.18
N SER A 20 -13.47 27.85 19.81
CA SER A 20 -14.22 27.99 18.56
C SER A 20 -13.39 28.14 17.29
N SER A 21 -14.08 27.92 16.16
CA SER A 21 -13.90 28.50 14.81
C SER A 21 -13.11 27.70 13.75
N GLY A 22 -13.85 27.36 12.68
CA GLY A 22 -13.42 27.51 11.29
C GLY A 22 -12.46 26.48 10.70
N GLY A 23 -12.94 25.72 9.71
CA GLY A 23 -12.07 25.04 8.74
C GLY A 23 -12.64 23.72 8.27
N GLY A 24 -12.97 23.63 6.98
CA GLY A 24 -13.64 22.50 6.37
C GLY A 24 -12.99 21.14 6.67
N GLY A 25 -13.84 20.14 6.83
CA GLY A 25 -13.44 18.75 6.94
C GLY A 25 -12.75 18.29 5.66
N SER A 26 -11.42 18.39 5.63
CA SER A 26 -10.61 17.61 4.73
C SER A 26 -10.70 16.17 5.22
N SER A 27 -11.52 15.37 4.55
CA SER A 27 -11.35 13.92 4.56
C SER A 27 -9.95 13.63 4.05
N SER A 28 -8.96 13.55 4.95
CA SER A 28 -7.62 13.10 4.63
C SER A 28 -7.69 11.60 4.36
N GLY A 29 -8.19 11.27 3.17
CA GLY A 29 -8.00 9.95 2.60
C GLY A 29 -6.50 9.72 2.52
N LEU A 30 -6.03 8.66 3.18
CA LEU A 30 -4.63 8.25 3.22
C LEU A 30 -4.02 8.15 1.80
N GLY A 31 -4.86 8.01 0.76
CA GLY A 31 -4.44 7.96 -0.63
C GLY A 31 -3.92 9.25 -1.27
N SER A 32 -4.33 10.45 -0.84
CA SER A 32 -3.89 11.71 -1.50
C SER A 32 -2.39 11.97 -1.32
N GLY A 33 -1.82 11.56 -0.18
CA GLY A 33 -0.42 11.81 0.15
C GLY A 33 0.61 11.03 -0.67
N TYR A 34 0.18 10.03 -1.45
CA TYR A 34 1.07 9.17 -2.24
C TYR A 34 1.23 9.61 -3.69
N ILE A 35 0.28 10.37 -4.24
CA ILE A 35 0.32 10.78 -5.64
C ILE A 35 1.58 11.64 -5.89
N GLY A 36 2.32 11.31 -6.94
CA GLY A 36 3.60 11.93 -7.27
C GLY A 36 4.82 11.39 -6.52
N ARG A 37 4.65 10.50 -5.53
CA ARG A 37 5.79 9.84 -4.88
C ARG A 37 6.46 8.85 -5.81
N VAL A 38 7.78 8.74 -5.68
CA VAL A 38 8.60 7.76 -6.41
C VAL A 38 8.99 6.63 -5.47
N PHE A 39 8.82 5.39 -5.93
CA PHE A 39 9.24 4.19 -5.23
C PHE A 39 10.28 3.43 -6.05
N GLY A 40 11.29 2.90 -5.35
CA GLY A 40 12.24 1.94 -5.91
C GLY A 40 11.80 0.52 -5.58
N ILE A 41 11.61 -0.32 -6.59
CA ILE A 41 11.25 -1.74 -6.47
C ILE A 41 12.27 -2.54 -7.28
N GLY A 42 13.17 -3.24 -6.59
CA GLY A 42 14.25 -3.98 -7.25
C GLY A 42 15.09 -3.05 -8.12
N ARG A 43 14.98 -3.21 -9.45
CA ARG A 43 15.70 -2.36 -10.43
C ARG A 43 14.84 -1.25 -11.03
N GLN A 44 13.56 -1.21 -10.69
CA GLN A 44 12.60 -0.27 -11.25
C GLN A 44 12.41 0.94 -10.34
N GLN A 45 12.27 2.12 -10.95
CA GLN A 45 11.71 3.30 -10.30
C GLN A 45 10.35 3.60 -10.93
N VAL A 46 9.36 3.81 -10.07
CA VAL A 46 7.98 4.07 -10.48
C VAL A 46 7.40 5.25 -9.72
N THR A 47 6.61 6.07 -10.40
CA THR A 47 5.92 7.22 -9.83
C THR A 47 4.43 6.91 -9.67
N VAL A 48 3.85 7.24 -8.52
CA VAL A 48 2.41 7.03 -8.26
C VAL A 48 1.58 8.06 -9.01
N ASP A 49 0.66 7.58 -9.85
CA ASP A 49 -0.32 8.41 -10.55
C ASP A 49 -1.64 8.50 -9.74
N GLU A 50 -2.13 7.38 -9.19
CA GLU A 50 -3.38 7.32 -8.42
C GLU A 50 -3.41 6.13 -7.46
N VAL A 51 -4.36 6.15 -6.51
CA VAL A 51 -4.67 5.01 -5.63
C VAL A 51 -5.84 4.23 -6.23
N LEU A 52 -5.60 2.96 -6.54
CA LEU A 52 -6.60 2.05 -7.11
C LEU A 52 -7.46 1.40 -6.03
N ALA A 53 -6.83 1.00 -4.92
CA ALA A 53 -7.52 0.39 -3.79
C ALA A 53 -6.79 0.63 -2.48
N GLU A 54 -7.58 0.76 -1.42
CA GLU A 54 -7.12 0.80 -0.03
C GLU A 54 -7.84 -0.31 0.75
N GLY A 55 -7.08 -1.07 1.53
CA GLY A 55 -7.61 -2.09 2.44
C GLY A 55 -6.68 -2.28 3.63
N GLY A 56 -7.18 -2.92 4.68
CA GLY A 56 -6.48 -3.04 5.97
C GLY A 56 -5.12 -3.76 5.95
N PHE A 57 -4.71 -4.31 4.80
CA PHE A 57 -3.46 -5.06 4.64
C PHE A 57 -2.52 -4.49 3.58
N ALA A 58 -3.04 -3.73 2.61
CA ALA A 58 -2.24 -3.23 1.49
C ALA A 58 -2.89 -2.02 0.83
N LEU A 59 -2.05 -1.19 0.22
CA LEU A 59 -2.43 -0.17 -0.75
C LEU A 59 -2.10 -0.68 -2.15
N VAL A 60 -2.98 -0.44 -3.11
CA VAL A 60 -2.71 -0.72 -4.52
C VAL A 60 -2.74 0.60 -5.28
N PHE A 61 -1.64 0.92 -5.95
CA PHE A 61 -1.46 2.14 -6.71
C PHE A 61 -1.43 1.85 -8.20
N LEU A 62 -1.92 2.79 -9.00
CA LEU A 62 -1.48 2.90 -10.39
C LEU A 62 -0.16 3.67 -10.37
N VAL A 63 0.87 3.07 -10.92
CA VAL A 63 2.19 3.69 -11.02
C VAL A 63 2.65 3.70 -12.46
N ARG A 64 3.58 4.60 -12.75
CA ARG A 64 4.21 4.76 -14.05
C ARG A 64 5.71 4.58 -13.90
N THR A 65 6.27 3.67 -14.68
CA THR A 65 7.71 3.46 -14.80
C THR A 65 8.38 4.61 -15.54
N SER A 66 9.71 4.69 -15.49
CA SER A 66 10.50 5.70 -16.21
C SER A 66 10.31 5.70 -17.72
N ASN A 67 9.98 4.55 -18.32
CA ASN A 67 9.65 4.42 -19.74
C ASN A 67 8.17 4.70 -20.07
N GLY A 68 7.37 5.17 -19.11
CA GLY A 68 5.97 5.57 -19.31
C GLY A 68 4.96 4.44 -19.25
N VAL A 69 5.37 3.20 -18.97
CA VAL A 69 4.47 2.06 -18.83
C VAL A 69 3.70 2.18 -17.51
N LYS A 70 2.39 2.01 -17.58
CA LYS A 70 1.51 1.99 -16.40
C LYS A 70 1.40 0.57 -15.86
N CYS A 71 1.57 0.42 -14.55
CA CYS A 71 1.43 -0.85 -13.85
C CYS A 71 0.77 -0.67 -12.48
N ALA A 72 0.36 -1.78 -11.87
CA ALA A 72 -0.16 -1.79 -10.52
C ALA A 72 0.97 -2.07 -9.52
N LEU A 73 1.06 -1.27 -8.46
CA LEU A 73 1.99 -1.48 -7.34
C LEU A 73 1.19 -1.80 -6.08
N LYS A 74 1.32 -3.02 -5.57
CA LYS A 74 0.84 -3.41 -4.24
C LYS A 74 1.93 -3.10 -3.22
N ARG A 75 1.63 -2.24 -2.24
CA ARG A 75 2.50 -1.90 -1.11
C ARG A 75 1.85 -2.36 0.19
N MET A 76 2.60 -3.05 1.03
CA MET A 76 2.10 -3.59 2.30
C MET A 76 3.17 -3.49 3.38
N PHE A 77 2.75 -3.42 4.64
CA PHE A 77 3.65 -3.48 5.78
C PHE A 77 3.33 -4.73 6.59
N VAL A 78 4.34 -5.51 6.92
CA VAL A 78 4.20 -6.73 7.75
C VAL A 78 5.09 -6.60 8.97
N ASN A 79 4.60 -7.05 10.12
CA ASN A 79 5.29 -6.87 11.41
C ASN A 79 5.53 -8.18 12.15
N ASN A 80 5.42 -9.31 11.45
CA ASN A 80 5.67 -10.63 12.00
C ASN A 80 6.20 -11.57 10.91
N GLU A 81 6.97 -12.56 11.33
CA GLU A 81 7.64 -13.49 10.42
C GLU A 81 6.64 -14.34 9.63
N HIS A 82 5.51 -14.72 10.24
CA HIS A 82 4.51 -15.53 9.55
C HIS A 82 3.96 -14.80 8.31
N ASP A 83 3.54 -13.56 8.45
CA ASP A 83 2.99 -12.77 7.36
C ASP A 83 4.06 -12.39 6.34
N LEU A 84 5.31 -12.20 6.78
CA LEU A 84 6.44 -12.06 5.86
C LEU A 84 6.61 -13.31 4.97
N GLN A 85 6.47 -14.52 5.53
CA GLN A 85 6.52 -15.76 4.75
C GLN A 85 5.32 -15.89 3.81
N VAL A 86 4.15 -15.39 4.20
CA VAL A 86 2.99 -15.29 3.30
C VAL A 86 3.30 -14.35 2.12
N CYS A 87 3.88 -13.17 2.37
CA CYS A 87 4.30 -12.24 1.30
C CYS A 87 5.34 -12.86 0.36
N LYS A 88 6.36 -13.54 0.91
CA LYS A 88 7.38 -14.24 0.10
C LYS A 88 6.76 -15.32 -0.78
N ARG A 89 5.79 -16.07 -0.24
CA ARG A 89 5.04 -17.08 -1.00
C ARG A 89 4.18 -16.45 -2.09
N GLU A 90 3.49 -15.35 -1.82
CA GLU A 90 2.70 -14.62 -2.82
C GLU A 90 3.59 -14.16 -4.00
N ILE A 91 4.75 -13.55 -3.69
CA ILE A 91 5.73 -13.14 -4.71
C ILE A 91 6.20 -14.34 -5.54
N GLN A 92 6.52 -15.46 -4.90
CA GLN A 92 6.99 -16.66 -5.59
C GLN A 92 5.93 -17.22 -6.55
N ILE A 93 4.68 -17.32 -6.11
CA ILE A 93 3.56 -17.78 -6.95
C ILE A 93 3.37 -16.85 -8.16
N MET A 94 3.40 -15.53 -7.93
CA MET A 94 3.28 -14.54 -9.00
C MET A 94 4.40 -14.66 -10.03
N ARG A 95 5.63 -14.91 -9.59
CA ARG A 95 6.80 -15.14 -10.46
C ARG A 95 6.63 -16.41 -11.29
N ASP A 96 6.30 -17.51 -10.64
CA ASP A 96 6.22 -18.84 -11.26
C ASP A 96 5.06 -18.94 -12.27
N LEU A 97 3.98 -18.18 -12.06
CA LEU A 97 2.80 -18.16 -12.93
C LEU A 97 2.84 -17.03 -13.99
N SER A 98 3.89 -16.20 -14.00
CA SER A 98 4.01 -15.09 -14.94
C SER A 98 4.10 -15.58 -16.39
N GLY A 99 3.47 -14.84 -17.31
CA GLY A 99 3.44 -15.16 -18.74
C GLY A 99 2.17 -15.87 -19.22
N HIS A 100 1.32 -16.37 -18.30
CA HIS A 100 0.02 -16.91 -18.67
C HIS A 100 -0.99 -15.78 -18.95
N LYS A 101 -1.64 -15.78 -20.12
CA LYS A 101 -2.52 -14.69 -20.59
C LYS A 101 -3.71 -14.34 -19.68
N ASN A 102 -4.14 -15.27 -18.82
CA ASN A 102 -5.26 -15.07 -17.88
C ASN A 102 -4.81 -14.78 -16.44
N ILE A 103 -3.50 -14.65 -16.21
CA ILE A 103 -2.93 -14.32 -14.90
C ILE A 103 -2.25 -12.95 -15.05
N VAL A 104 -2.41 -12.09 -14.05
CA VAL A 104 -1.76 -10.78 -14.08
C VAL A 104 -0.25 -10.95 -14.11
N GLY A 105 0.43 -10.23 -14.99
CA GLY A 105 1.87 -10.36 -15.18
C GLY A 105 2.66 -9.85 -13.98
N TYR A 106 3.65 -10.61 -13.55
CA TYR A 106 4.64 -10.16 -12.56
C TYR A 106 5.76 -9.35 -13.24
N ILE A 107 6.12 -8.21 -12.65
CA ILE A 107 7.21 -7.35 -13.14
C ILE A 107 8.43 -7.43 -12.21
N ASP A 108 8.30 -6.98 -10.96
CA ASP A 108 9.38 -6.96 -9.98
C ASP A 108 8.78 -6.88 -8.55
N SER A 109 9.61 -7.12 -7.54
CA SER A 109 9.22 -7.02 -6.11
C SER A 109 10.44 -6.73 -5.24
N SER A 110 10.25 -6.00 -4.15
CA SER A 110 11.26 -5.80 -3.11
C SER A 110 10.63 -6.05 -1.74
N ILE A 111 11.45 -6.53 -0.80
CA ILE A 111 11.11 -6.58 0.62
C ILE A 111 12.22 -5.83 1.34
N ASN A 112 11.87 -4.70 1.95
CA ASN A 112 12.80 -3.83 2.65
C ASN A 112 12.47 -3.84 4.15
N ASN A 113 13.50 -3.75 4.99
CA ASN A 113 13.29 -3.58 6.43
C ASN A 113 13.06 -2.08 6.72
N VAL A 114 11.98 -1.73 7.40
CA VAL A 114 11.61 -0.35 7.70
C VAL A 114 12.01 -0.04 9.14
N SER A 115 13.14 0.64 9.32
CA SER A 115 13.69 1.09 10.62
C SER A 115 13.99 -0.06 11.62
N SER A 116 14.67 0.22 12.75
CA SER A 116 15.30 -0.76 13.66
C SER A 116 14.34 -1.72 14.41
N GLY A 117 13.50 -2.48 13.72
CA GLY A 117 12.59 -3.47 14.29
C GLY A 117 12.19 -4.58 13.30
N ASP A 118 11.20 -5.37 13.69
CA ASP A 118 10.67 -6.51 12.93
C ASP A 118 9.52 -6.09 11.99
N VAL A 119 9.72 -5.02 11.20
CA VAL A 119 8.72 -4.53 10.23
C VAL A 119 9.29 -4.46 8.83
N TRP A 120 8.61 -5.08 7.87
CA TRP A 120 9.01 -5.11 6.46
C TRP A 120 7.99 -4.40 5.57
N GLU A 121 8.47 -3.82 4.46
CA GLU A 121 7.68 -3.22 3.38
C GLU A 121 8.01 -3.75 1.99
#